data_AF-A0A6C1BR93-F1
#
_entry.id   AF-A0A6C1BR93-F1
#
_cell.length_a   1.000
_cell.length_b   1.000
_cell.length_c   1.000
_cell.angle_alpha   90.00
_cell.angle_beta   90.00
_cell.angle_gamma   90.00
#
_symmetry.space_group_name_H-M   'P 1'
#
loop_
_entity.id
_entity.type
_entity.pdbx_description
1 polymer ?
#
loop_
_entity_poly.entity_id
_entity_poly.type
_entity_poly.pdbx_seq_one_letter_code
_entity_poly.pdbx_strand_id
1 'polypeptide(L)'
;MPKLSWSYEVSRKKGKEYRRVDIEIVKSERVSTVIPDNRLSYKTSVSPDGFIRVEVLNNSNETIKDVIISQRFEGVFEGLVRARRILSRSPLIVEDFITAPYNMEEGKLYIGIPILHAGEQLQLEYSVKASIIYRPKLVSPVVKKEEVRERVVKSYTFYFPLGKTKLNDLIVERLIMEISLLPSGEDYRIRVKGYADSAGSLPVNERIAKERAMNLISLITSRSLACLEKHHYAESLTGTPLEAK
;
A
#
# COMPACT_ATOMS: atom_id res chain seq x y z
N MET A 1 10.22 -5.17 -14.08
CA MET A 1 11.30 -5.81 -13.29
C MET A 1 11.16 -5.36 -11.83
N PRO A 2 11.39 -6.22 -10.81
CA PRO A 2 11.29 -5.81 -9.41
C PRO A 2 12.24 -4.66 -9.06
N LYS A 3 11.82 -3.77 -8.16
CA LYS A 3 12.70 -2.70 -7.66
C LYS A 3 13.82 -3.30 -6.81
N LEU A 4 15.04 -2.78 -6.93
CA LEU A 4 16.21 -3.26 -6.18
C LEU A 4 16.58 -2.28 -5.08
N SER A 5 16.96 -2.80 -3.91
CA SER A 5 17.49 -2.00 -2.81
C SER A 5 18.53 -2.78 -2.04
N TRP A 6 19.50 -2.08 -1.46
CA TRP A 6 20.57 -2.72 -0.73
C TRP A 6 20.96 -1.96 0.54
N SER A 7 21.51 -2.70 1.50
CA SER A 7 22.09 -2.18 2.72
C SER A 7 23.23 -3.09 3.19
N TYR A 8 23.92 -2.71 4.26
CA TYR A 8 24.95 -3.54 4.88
C TYR A 8 24.97 -3.39 6.40
N GLU A 9 25.57 -4.37 7.07
CA GLU A 9 25.78 -4.37 8.52
C GLU A 9 27.11 -5.02 8.86
N VAL A 10 27.83 -4.44 9.81
CA VAL A 10 29.05 -5.04 10.38
C VAL A 10 28.76 -5.46 11.81
N SER A 11 28.92 -6.76 12.07
CA SER A 11 28.68 -7.32 13.39
C SER A 11 29.88 -7.05 14.31
N ARG A 12 29.60 -6.84 15.60
CA ARG A 12 30.63 -6.86 16.65
C ARG A 12 31.13 -8.28 16.97
N LYS A 13 30.42 -9.32 16.51
CA LYS A 13 30.72 -10.73 16.76
C LYS A 13 31.50 -11.35 15.59
N LYS A 14 32.41 -12.27 15.91
CA LYS A 14 33.18 -13.05 14.94
C LYS A 14 32.43 -14.33 14.58
N GLY A 15 32.43 -14.74 13.30
CA GLY A 15 31.84 -16.02 12.92
C GLY A 15 31.39 -16.11 11.47
N LYS A 16 31.12 -17.35 11.02
CA LYS A 16 30.54 -17.61 9.69
C LYS A 16 29.16 -16.94 9.51
N GLU A 17 28.38 -16.87 10.58
CA GLU A 17 27.04 -16.28 10.59
C GLU A 17 26.99 -14.82 10.13
N TYR A 18 28.09 -14.09 10.33
CA TYR A 18 28.22 -12.67 9.98
C TYR A 18 28.97 -12.46 8.67
N ARG A 19 29.46 -13.53 8.03
CA ARG A 19 30.05 -13.48 6.70
C ARG A 19 29.01 -13.95 5.69
N ARG A 20 27.99 -13.13 5.45
CA ARG A 20 26.85 -13.53 4.61
C ARG A 20 26.26 -12.39 3.80
N VAL A 21 25.36 -12.73 2.88
CA VAL A 21 24.41 -11.80 2.28
C VAL A 21 23.02 -12.42 2.40
N ASP A 22 22.07 -11.61 2.85
CA ASP A 22 20.66 -11.98 2.94
C ASP A 22 19.90 -11.27 1.80
N ILE A 23 18.97 -11.98 1.17
CA ILE A 23 18.13 -11.48 0.09
C ILE A 23 16.68 -11.74 0.46
N GLU A 24 15.85 -10.71 0.35
CA GLU A 24 14.41 -10.83 0.55
C GLU A 24 13.70 -10.39 -0.72
N ILE A 25 12.76 -11.21 -1.19
CA ILE A 25 11.79 -10.82 -2.21
C ILE A 25 10.52 -10.41 -1.48
N VAL A 26 10.20 -9.13 -1.56
CA VAL A 26 9.08 -8.49 -0.91
C VAL A 26 8.02 -8.18 -1.96
N LYS A 27 6.78 -8.60 -1.71
CA LYS A 27 5.62 -8.18 -2.49
C LYS A 27 4.96 -7.00 -1.80
N SER A 28 4.67 -5.95 -2.55
CA SER A 28 3.91 -4.80 -2.10
C SER A 28 2.48 -4.93 -2.59
N GLU A 29 1.53 -4.92 -1.65
CA GLU A 29 0.10 -4.99 -1.92
C GLU A 29 -0.55 -3.68 -1.47
N ARG A 30 -1.27 -3.03 -2.38
CA ARG A 30 -2.11 -1.88 -2.04
C ARG A 30 -3.41 -2.41 -1.47
N VAL A 31 -3.59 -2.28 -0.17
CA VAL A 31 -4.80 -2.68 0.52
C VAL A 31 -5.64 -1.44 0.76
N SER A 32 -6.79 -1.38 0.10
CA SER A 32 -7.82 -0.38 0.40
C SER A 32 -8.57 -0.84 1.64
N THR A 33 -8.43 -0.10 2.73
CA THR A 33 -9.22 -0.32 3.94
C THR A 33 -10.20 0.81 4.15
N VAL A 34 -11.38 0.48 4.67
CA VAL A 34 -12.46 1.42 4.94
C VAL A 34 -12.53 1.57 6.46
N ILE A 35 -12.13 2.72 6.99
CA ILE A 35 -11.96 2.94 8.43
C ILE A 35 -12.84 4.10 8.90
N PRO A 36 -13.48 4.01 10.09
CA PRO A 36 -14.16 5.17 10.70
C PRO A 36 -13.21 6.37 10.83
N ASP A 37 -13.70 7.56 10.51
CA ASP A 37 -12.95 8.81 10.68
C ASP A 37 -13.66 9.72 11.67
N ASN A 38 -13.02 9.95 12.82
CA ASN A 38 -13.60 10.74 13.92
C ASN A 38 -13.84 12.21 13.58
N ARG A 39 -13.28 12.70 12.45
CA ARG A 39 -13.54 14.05 11.94
C ARG A 39 -14.92 14.17 11.29
N LEU A 40 -15.53 13.05 10.91
CA LEU A 40 -16.85 13.00 10.30
C LEU A 40 -17.91 12.70 11.37
N SER A 41 -18.95 13.53 11.42
CA SER A 41 -20.19 13.20 12.12
C SER A 41 -21.30 12.98 11.10
N TYR A 42 -22.34 12.26 11.51
CA TYR A 42 -23.46 12.00 10.62
C TYR A 42 -24.80 11.93 11.36
N LYS A 43 -25.87 12.22 10.61
CA LYS A 43 -27.27 12.00 11.02
C LYS A 43 -27.99 11.26 9.91
N THR A 44 -28.92 10.39 10.29
CA THR A 44 -29.68 9.61 9.32
C THR A 44 -31.15 9.61 9.66
N SER A 45 -31.99 9.76 8.66
CA SER A 45 -33.42 9.49 8.78
C SER A 45 -33.89 8.60 7.63
N VAL A 46 -34.87 7.76 7.93
CA VAL A 46 -35.50 6.89 6.95
C VAL A 46 -37.00 7.18 6.98
N SER A 47 -37.55 7.55 5.84
CA SER A 47 -38.99 7.75 5.70
C SER A 47 -39.72 6.41 5.60
N PRO A 48 -41.03 6.36 5.95
CA PRO A 48 -41.86 5.18 5.74
C PRO A 48 -41.87 4.69 4.28
N ASP A 49 -41.69 5.61 3.32
CA ASP A 49 -41.72 5.33 1.89
C ASP A 49 -40.35 4.85 1.34
N GLY A 50 -39.40 4.54 2.23
CA GLY A 50 -38.08 4.02 1.85
C GLY A 50 -37.08 5.08 1.38
N PHE A 51 -37.36 6.37 1.57
CA PHE A 51 -36.38 7.42 1.33
C PHE A 51 -35.40 7.50 2.48
N ILE A 52 -34.12 7.56 2.14
CA ILE A 52 -33.03 7.64 3.10
C ILE A 52 -32.38 8.99 2.95
N ARG A 53 -32.29 9.72 4.07
CA ARG A 53 -31.57 10.98 4.17
C ARG A 53 -30.37 10.77 5.09
N VAL A 54 -29.19 11.08 4.58
CA VAL A 54 -27.92 10.99 5.32
C VAL A 54 -27.26 12.35 5.28
N GLU A 55 -27.07 12.95 6.44
CA GLU A 55 -26.30 14.18 6.58
C GLU A 55 -24.91 13.80 7.10
N VAL A 56 -23.86 14.18 6.38
CA VAL A 56 -22.47 14.00 6.78
C VAL A 56 -21.83 15.37 6.93
N LEU A 57 -21.16 15.59 8.07
CA LEU A 57 -20.52 16.85 8.40
C LEU A 57 -19.02 16.62 8.67
N ASN A 58 -18.18 17.43 8.05
CA ASN A 58 -16.76 17.51 8.37
C ASN A 58 -16.55 18.51 9.52
N ASN A 59 -16.30 18.00 10.73
CA ASN A 59 -16.05 18.83 11.91
C ASN A 59 -14.60 19.31 12.02
N SER A 60 -13.75 18.98 11.05
CA SER A 60 -12.34 19.38 11.04
C SER A 60 -12.08 20.59 10.15
N ASN A 61 -10.94 21.22 10.38
CA ASN A 61 -10.40 22.29 9.55
C ASN A 61 -9.66 21.75 8.30
N GLU A 62 -9.70 20.45 8.06
CA GLU A 62 -8.97 19.79 6.97
C GLU A 62 -9.93 19.28 5.89
N THR A 63 -9.47 19.22 4.65
CA THR A 63 -10.21 18.54 3.57
C THR A 63 -10.03 17.04 3.69
N ILE A 64 -11.15 16.30 3.65
CA ILE A 64 -11.17 14.84 3.68
C ILE A 64 -11.45 14.33 2.27
N LYS A 65 -10.63 13.40 1.79
CA LYS A 65 -10.78 12.75 0.48
C LYS A 65 -11.35 11.35 0.65
N ASP A 66 -11.97 10.83 -0.40
CA ASP A 66 -12.44 9.45 -0.50
C ASP A 66 -13.35 9.02 0.67
N VAL A 67 -14.32 9.88 0.99
CA VAL A 67 -15.34 9.59 1.98
C VAL A 67 -16.29 8.55 1.39
N ILE A 68 -16.48 7.46 2.11
CA ILE A 68 -17.40 6.38 1.78
C ILE A 68 -18.49 6.35 2.83
N ILE A 69 -19.73 6.24 2.41
CA ILE A 69 -20.85 5.99 3.32
C ILE A 69 -21.21 4.53 3.20
N SER A 70 -21.01 3.80 4.28
CA SER A 70 -21.38 2.39 4.37
C SER A 70 -22.74 2.27 5.03
N GLN A 71 -23.70 1.71 4.30
CA GLN A 71 -25.02 1.40 4.83
C GLN A 71 -25.28 -0.10 4.74
N ARG A 72 -25.67 -0.71 5.85
CA ARG A 72 -26.13 -2.11 5.84
C ARG A 72 -27.54 -2.15 5.27
N PHE A 73 -27.71 -3.03 4.30
CA PHE A 73 -28.90 -3.10 3.48
C PHE A 73 -29.35 -4.55 3.31
N GLU A 74 -30.58 -4.86 3.69
CA GLU A 74 -31.18 -6.19 3.49
C GLU A 74 -32.18 -6.11 2.33
N GLY A 75 -31.70 -6.32 1.09
CA GLY A 75 -32.49 -6.26 -0.14
C GLY A 75 -31.64 -6.02 -1.39
N VAL A 76 -32.31 -5.76 -2.53
CA VAL A 76 -31.67 -5.34 -3.80
C VAL A 76 -31.89 -3.84 -3.99
N PHE A 77 -30.83 -3.06 -4.16
CA PHE A 77 -30.96 -1.63 -4.50
C PHE A 77 -31.19 -1.47 -5.99
N GLU A 78 -32.36 -0.93 -6.37
CA GLU A 78 -32.62 -0.45 -7.73
C GLU A 78 -32.89 1.06 -7.70
N GLY A 79 -31.95 1.87 -8.21
CA GLY A 79 -32.14 3.32 -8.23
C GLY A 79 -30.88 4.13 -8.51
N LEU A 80 -31.01 5.46 -8.35
CA LEU A 80 -29.91 6.41 -8.42
C LEU A 80 -29.69 7.01 -7.03
N VAL A 81 -28.42 7.14 -6.63
CA VAL A 81 -28.06 7.89 -5.43
C VAL A 81 -27.87 9.36 -5.81
N ARG A 82 -28.86 10.19 -5.46
CA ARG A 82 -28.72 11.64 -5.55
C ARG A 82 -28.12 12.16 -4.26
N ALA A 83 -27.15 13.05 -4.36
CA ALA A 83 -26.64 13.76 -3.21
C ALA A 83 -26.80 15.26 -3.43
N ARG A 84 -27.26 15.95 -2.39
CA ARG A 84 -27.32 17.40 -2.31
C ARG A 84 -26.12 17.86 -1.50
N ARG A 85 -25.19 18.55 -2.16
CA ARG A 85 -24.06 19.18 -1.48
C ARG A 85 -24.46 20.55 -0.97
N ILE A 86 -24.32 20.75 0.34
CA ILE A 86 -24.56 22.05 0.98
C ILE A 86 -23.20 22.66 1.29
N LEU A 87 -22.75 23.52 0.39
CA LEU A 87 -21.50 24.24 0.57
C LEU A 87 -21.74 25.38 1.57
N SER A 88 -21.56 25.14 2.86
CA SER A 88 -21.57 26.18 3.89
C SER A 88 -20.22 26.92 3.90
N ARG A 89 -19.95 27.70 2.85
CA ARG A 89 -18.87 28.71 2.89
C ARG A 89 -19.52 30.07 3.05
N SER A 90 -19.40 30.68 4.23
CA SER A 90 -19.84 32.07 4.40
C SER A 90 -19.20 32.95 3.31
N PRO A 91 -19.96 33.73 2.52
CA PRO A 91 -21.39 34.07 2.68
C PRO A 91 -22.36 33.39 1.68
N LEU A 92 -21.97 32.32 0.98
CA LEU A 92 -22.75 31.70 -0.09
C LEU A 92 -23.09 30.24 0.23
N ILE A 93 -24.38 29.94 0.42
CA ILE A 93 -24.90 28.58 0.37
C ILE A 93 -25.10 28.25 -1.11
N VAL A 94 -24.17 27.48 -1.69
CA VAL A 94 -24.33 26.92 -3.03
C VAL A 94 -24.84 25.49 -2.87
N GLU A 95 -25.97 25.22 -3.49
CA GLU A 95 -26.55 23.88 -3.57
C GLU A 95 -26.17 23.26 -4.90
N ASP A 96 -25.53 22.09 -4.84
CA ASP A 96 -25.19 21.33 -6.03
C ASP A 96 -25.74 19.90 -5.91
N PHE A 97 -26.36 19.42 -6.98
CA PHE A 97 -26.86 18.05 -7.05
C PHE A 97 -25.81 17.19 -7.74
N ILE A 98 -25.18 16.31 -6.97
CA ILE A 98 -24.20 15.37 -7.50
C ILE A 98 -24.83 13.98 -7.60
N THR A 99 -24.51 13.26 -8.68
CA THR A 99 -24.72 11.81 -8.72
C THR A 99 -23.53 11.16 -8.07
N ALA A 100 -23.75 10.44 -6.97
CA ALA A 100 -22.67 9.76 -6.27
C ALA A 100 -22.49 8.34 -6.83
N PRO A 101 -21.25 7.91 -7.17
CA PRO A 101 -21.00 6.53 -7.51
C PRO A 101 -21.34 5.64 -6.31
N TYR A 102 -21.93 4.48 -6.56
CA TYR A 102 -22.21 3.50 -5.53
C TYR A 102 -21.83 2.08 -5.96
N ASN A 103 -21.54 1.23 -4.99
CA ASN A 103 -21.31 -0.20 -5.19
C ASN A 103 -22.07 -1.00 -4.13
N MET A 104 -22.45 -2.23 -4.45
CA MET A 104 -23.08 -3.17 -3.52
C MET A 104 -22.22 -4.42 -3.35
N GLU A 105 -21.79 -4.69 -2.12
CA GLU A 105 -21.06 -5.91 -1.77
C GLU A 105 -21.58 -6.46 -0.43
N GLU A 106 -21.83 -7.77 -0.36
CA GLU A 106 -22.19 -8.47 0.89
C GLU A 106 -23.35 -7.84 1.70
N GLY A 107 -24.38 -7.33 1.02
CA GLY A 107 -25.51 -6.67 1.69
C GLY A 107 -25.17 -5.30 2.29
N LYS A 108 -24.14 -4.62 1.76
CA LYS A 108 -23.80 -3.24 2.08
C LYS A 108 -23.82 -2.39 0.83
N LEU A 109 -24.44 -1.22 0.93
CA LEU A 109 -24.36 -0.15 -0.06
C LEU A 109 -23.21 0.77 0.34
N TYR A 110 -22.27 0.97 -0.59
CA TYR A 110 -21.14 1.89 -0.45
C TYR A 110 -21.37 3.06 -1.39
N ILE A 111 -21.47 4.26 -0.84
CA ILE A 111 -21.63 5.49 -1.64
C ILE A 111 -20.33 6.28 -1.54
N GLY A 112 -19.70 6.54 -2.69
CA GLY A 112 -18.43 7.25 -2.78
C GLY A 112 -18.62 8.76 -2.93
N ILE A 113 -17.96 9.53 -2.07
CA ILE A 113 -17.87 10.99 -2.13
C ILE A 113 -16.38 11.34 -2.28
N PRO A 114 -15.98 11.93 -3.41
CA PRO A 114 -14.56 12.10 -3.71
C PRO A 114 -13.86 13.05 -2.73
N ILE A 115 -14.52 14.15 -2.34
CA ILE A 115 -13.95 15.19 -1.48
C ILE A 115 -15.04 15.84 -0.63
N LEU A 116 -14.74 16.07 0.67
CA LEU A 116 -15.51 16.92 1.58
C LEU A 116 -14.57 17.95 2.21
N HIS A 117 -14.76 19.24 1.93
CA HIS A 117 -13.87 20.27 2.46
C HIS A 117 -14.17 20.59 3.93
N ALA A 118 -13.27 21.35 4.55
CA ALA A 118 -13.42 21.82 5.92
C ALA A 118 -14.75 22.58 6.10
N GLY A 119 -15.51 22.22 7.14
CA GLY A 119 -16.79 22.87 7.47
C GLY A 119 -17.92 22.65 6.47
N GLU A 120 -17.77 21.78 5.46
CA GLU A 120 -18.85 21.46 4.52
C GLU A 120 -19.81 20.42 5.08
N GLN A 121 -21.09 20.59 4.74
CA GLN A 121 -22.16 19.66 5.03
C GLN A 121 -22.65 19.00 3.74
N LEU A 122 -22.71 17.68 3.73
CA LEU A 122 -23.28 16.92 2.62
C LEU A 122 -24.59 16.29 3.06
N GLN A 123 -25.66 16.52 2.31
CA GLN A 123 -26.96 15.89 2.51
C GLN A 123 -27.24 14.94 1.36
N LEU A 124 -27.13 13.63 1.59
CA LEU A 124 -27.51 12.64 0.59
C LEU A 124 -28.98 12.30 0.73
N GLU A 125 -29.68 12.27 -0.41
CA GLU A 125 -31.08 11.88 -0.51
C GLU A 125 -31.22 10.86 -1.61
N TYR A 126 -31.40 9.60 -1.22
CA TYR A 126 -31.59 8.53 -2.18
C TYR A 126 -32.83 7.71 -1.82
N SER A 127 -33.53 7.32 -2.86
CA SER A 127 -34.63 6.37 -2.76
C SER A 127 -34.05 4.99 -2.97
N VAL A 128 -34.39 4.07 -2.07
CA VAL A 128 -34.11 2.67 -2.32
C VAL A 128 -35.42 1.99 -2.71
N LYS A 129 -35.57 1.65 -3.99
CA LYS A 129 -36.61 0.69 -4.37
C LYS A 129 -36.09 -0.68 -4.02
N ALA A 130 -36.55 -1.17 -2.90
CA ALA A 130 -36.32 -2.53 -2.51
C ALA A 130 -37.55 -3.03 -1.80
N SER A 131 -37.81 -4.31 -1.94
CA SER A 131 -38.72 -5.09 -1.14
C SER A 131 -38.14 -5.26 0.27
N ILE A 132 -37.99 -4.17 1.02
CA ILE A 132 -37.36 -4.19 2.36
C ILE A 132 -38.42 -4.43 3.43
N ILE A 133 -38.20 -5.46 4.25
CA ILE A 133 -39.05 -5.83 5.39
C ILE A 133 -38.63 -5.05 6.66
N TYR A 134 -37.46 -4.39 6.69
CA TYR A 134 -36.92 -3.69 7.87
C TYR A 134 -36.16 -2.38 7.57
N ARG A 135 -36.11 -1.46 8.54
CA ARG A 135 -35.44 -0.15 8.40
C ARG A 135 -33.91 -0.31 8.20
N PRO A 136 -33.30 0.28 7.15
CA PRO A 136 -31.86 0.22 6.92
C PRO A 136 -31.08 0.91 8.06
N LYS A 137 -30.03 0.24 8.54
CA LYS A 137 -29.14 0.76 9.60
C LYS A 137 -27.85 1.28 8.96
N LEU A 138 -27.56 2.56 9.12
CA LEU A 138 -26.30 3.13 8.65
C LEU A 138 -25.15 2.69 9.55
N VAL A 139 -24.00 2.36 8.96
CA VAL A 139 -22.85 1.77 9.67
C VAL A 139 -21.74 2.79 9.93
N SER A 140 -21.91 4.07 9.56
CA SER A 140 -21.01 5.23 9.71
C SER A 140 -20.40 5.68 8.37
N PRO A 141 -20.14 7.00 8.19
CA PRO A 141 -19.17 7.45 7.21
C PRO A 141 -17.79 6.90 7.60
N VAL A 142 -17.05 6.50 6.59
CA VAL A 142 -15.77 5.80 6.66
C VAL A 142 -14.89 6.36 5.55
N VAL A 143 -13.59 6.44 5.76
CA VAL A 143 -12.67 6.95 4.73
C VAL A 143 -11.94 5.78 4.10
N LYS A 144 -11.83 5.79 2.77
CA LYS A 144 -10.95 4.85 2.06
C LYS A 144 -9.50 5.25 2.36
N LYS A 145 -8.78 4.41 3.08
CA LYS A 145 -7.34 4.55 3.27
C LYS A 145 -6.64 3.47 2.45
N GLU A 146 -5.84 3.91 1.49
CA GLU A 146 -4.91 3.02 0.80
C GLU A 146 -3.66 2.85 1.67
N GLU A 147 -3.42 1.63 2.12
CA GLU A 147 -2.22 1.23 2.83
C GLU A 147 -1.38 0.34 1.92
N VAL A 148 -0.09 0.63 1.81
CA VAL A 148 0.85 -0.28 1.14
C VAL A 148 1.33 -1.28 2.19
N ARG A 149 0.91 -2.53 2.06
CA ARG A 149 1.41 -3.63 2.89
C ARG A 149 2.53 -4.34 2.16
N GLU A 150 3.62 -4.59 2.87
CA GLU A 150 4.76 -5.33 2.35
C GLU A 150 4.81 -6.71 3.00
N ARG A 151 4.99 -7.76 2.20
CA ARG A 151 5.13 -9.14 2.66
C ARG A 151 6.38 -9.76 2.06
N VAL A 152 7.23 -10.36 2.90
CA VAL A 152 8.33 -11.20 2.43
C VAL A 152 7.74 -12.50 1.88
N VAL A 153 7.96 -12.75 0.59
CA VAL A 153 7.48 -13.94 -0.12
C VAL A 153 8.55 -15.02 -0.17
N LYS A 154 9.82 -14.62 -0.31
CA LYS A 154 10.98 -15.52 -0.26
C LYS A 154 12.16 -14.85 0.41
N SER A 155 12.99 -15.64 1.07
CA SER A 155 14.27 -15.21 1.64
C SER A 155 15.39 -16.21 1.32
N TYR A 156 16.58 -15.68 1.07
CA TYR A 156 17.78 -16.47 0.82
C TYR A 156 18.93 -15.92 1.67
N THR A 157 19.80 -16.81 2.11
CA THR A 157 21.02 -16.46 2.84
C THR A 157 22.20 -17.19 2.22
N PHE A 158 23.23 -16.45 1.82
CA PHE A 158 24.46 -17.02 1.28
C PHE A 158 25.66 -16.66 2.14
N TYR A 159 26.43 -17.67 2.52
CA TYR A 159 27.62 -17.52 3.36
C TYR A 159 28.90 -17.42 2.53
N PHE A 160 29.83 -16.61 3.02
CA PHE A 160 31.13 -16.37 2.40
C PHE A 160 32.27 -16.94 3.26
N PRO A 161 33.32 -17.47 2.62
CA PRO A 161 34.60 -17.67 3.26
C PRO A 161 35.24 -16.33 3.71
N LEU A 162 36.27 -16.42 4.56
CA LEU A 162 36.99 -15.24 5.04
C LEU A 162 37.57 -14.43 3.88
N GLY A 163 37.39 -13.10 3.91
CA GLY A 163 37.92 -12.18 2.90
C GLY A 163 37.28 -12.27 1.51
N LYS A 164 36.33 -13.17 1.27
CA LYS A 164 35.63 -13.30 -0.02
C LYS A 164 34.39 -12.42 -0.08
N THR A 165 34.15 -11.83 -1.26
CA THR A 165 33.03 -10.91 -1.54
C THR A 165 32.20 -11.30 -2.75
N LYS A 166 32.59 -12.37 -3.47
CA LYS A 166 31.89 -12.86 -4.67
C LYS A 166 31.18 -14.18 -4.37
N LEU A 167 29.96 -14.31 -4.85
CA LEU A 167 29.19 -15.55 -4.84
C LEU A 167 29.59 -16.43 -6.03
N ASN A 168 29.26 -17.71 -5.92
CA ASN A 168 29.39 -18.65 -7.04
C ASN A 168 28.32 -18.34 -8.10
N ASP A 169 28.72 -18.26 -9.37
CA ASP A 169 27.85 -17.92 -10.50
C ASP A 169 26.63 -18.85 -10.60
N LEU A 170 26.78 -20.16 -10.32
CA LEU A 170 25.66 -21.12 -10.37
C LEU A 170 24.55 -20.79 -9.35
N ILE A 171 24.93 -20.29 -8.18
CA ILE A 171 23.97 -19.88 -7.13
C ILE A 171 23.21 -18.64 -7.60
N VAL A 172 23.94 -17.71 -8.22
CA VAL A 172 23.38 -16.46 -8.73
C VAL A 172 22.44 -16.72 -9.89
N GLU A 173 22.76 -17.66 -10.78
CA GLU A 173 21.87 -18.07 -11.89
C GLU A 173 20.56 -18.65 -11.41
N ARG A 174 20.60 -19.52 -10.39
CA ARG A 174 19.37 -20.05 -9.77
C ARG A 174 18.52 -18.95 -9.17
N LEU A 175 19.13 -18.01 -8.46
CA LEU A 175 18.43 -16.84 -7.89
C LEU A 175 17.77 -15.99 -8.99
N ILE A 176 18.49 -15.71 -10.08
CA ILE A 176 17.96 -14.94 -11.21
C ILE A 176 16.79 -15.67 -11.86
N MET A 177 16.91 -16.98 -12.08
CA MET A 177 15.83 -17.79 -12.63
C MET A 177 14.57 -17.70 -11.76
N GLU A 178 14.71 -17.78 -10.44
CA GLU A 178 13.57 -17.65 -9.53
C GLU A 178 12.96 -16.24 -9.52
N ILE A 179 13.77 -15.18 -9.65
CA ILE A 179 13.29 -13.80 -9.78
C ILE A 179 12.54 -13.61 -11.10
N SER A 180 13.03 -14.20 -12.19
CA SER A 180 12.40 -14.13 -13.52
C SER A 180 11.06 -14.87 -13.59
N LEU A 181 10.82 -15.82 -12.70
CA LEU A 181 9.55 -16.55 -12.59
C LEU A 181 8.51 -15.85 -11.70
N LEU A 182 8.81 -14.66 -11.17
CA LEU A 182 7.83 -13.90 -10.41
C LEU A 182 6.66 -13.46 -11.31
N PRO A 183 5.40 -13.53 -10.84
CA PRO A 183 4.23 -13.12 -11.60
C PRO A 183 4.36 -11.70 -12.17
N SER A 184 4.18 -11.56 -13.49
CA SER A 184 4.10 -10.26 -14.14
C SER A 184 2.82 -9.52 -13.71
N GLY A 185 2.93 -8.23 -13.40
CA GLY A 185 1.79 -7.38 -13.02
C GLY A 185 1.64 -7.14 -11.52
N GLU A 186 2.46 -7.79 -10.69
CA GLU A 186 2.54 -7.51 -9.26
C GLU A 186 3.75 -6.62 -8.92
N ASP A 187 3.66 -5.84 -7.83
CA ASP A 187 4.75 -4.97 -7.39
C ASP A 187 5.68 -5.72 -6.44
N TYR A 188 6.87 -6.03 -6.94
CA TYR A 188 7.91 -6.74 -6.19
C TYR A 188 9.13 -5.84 -5.95
N ARG A 189 9.74 -6.01 -4.78
CA ARG A 189 11.01 -5.39 -4.39
C ARG A 189 11.97 -6.44 -3.88
N ILE A 190 13.20 -6.39 -4.35
CA ILE A 190 14.31 -7.23 -3.89
C ILE A 190 15.18 -6.40 -2.95
N ARG A 191 15.36 -6.88 -1.72
CA ARG A 191 16.24 -6.29 -0.72
C ARG A 191 17.47 -7.15 -0.54
N VAL A 192 18.65 -6.56 -0.64
CA VAL A 192 19.92 -7.26 -0.47
C VAL A 192 20.69 -6.65 0.69
N LYS A 193 21.00 -7.44 1.71
CA LYS A 193 21.75 -6.96 2.88
C LYS A 193 23.05 -7.73 3.03
N GLY A 194 24.18 -7.04 2.91
CA GLY A 194 25.51 -7.61 3.07
C GLY A 194 25.98 -7.56 4.52
N TYR A 195 26.64 -8.61 4.99
CA TYR A 195 27.16 -8.68 6.35
C TYR A 195 28.67 -8.94 6.34
N ALA A 196 29.38 -8.37 7.31
CA ALA A 196 30.74 -8.74 7.66
C ALA A 196 30.89 -8.99 9.17
N ASP A 197 31.86 -9.82 9.54
CA ASP A 197 32.19 -10.08 10.95
C ASP A 197 33.14 -9.00 11.51
N SER A 198 33.48 -9.09 12.79
CA SER A 198 34.40 -8.15 13.45
C SER A 198 35.88 -8.50 13.30
N ALA A 199 36.25 -9.40 12.39
CA ALA A 199 37.65 -9.77 12.20
C ALA A 199 38.37 -8.70 11.36
N GLY A 200 39.30 -7.97 11.98
CA GLY A 200 40.06 -6.90 11.33
C GLY A 200 39.52 -5.50 11.64
N SER A 201 39.93 -4.50 10.87
CA SER A 201 39.54 -3.10 11.08
C SER A 201 38.12 -2.82 10.57
N LEU A 202 37.36 -2.00 11.31
CA LEU A 202 35.98 -1.62 10.95
C LEU A 202 35.83 -1.11 9.50
N PRO A 203 36.68 -0.19 8.97
CA PRO A 203 36.53 0.31 7.60
C PRO A 203 36.66 -0.80 6.53
N VAL A 204 37.48 -1.81 6.80
CA VAL A 204 37.65 -2.97 5.91
C VAL A 204 36.39 -3.83 5.92
N ASN A 205 35.79 -4.06 7.08
CA ASN A 205 34.59 -4.88 7.20
C ASN A 205 33.36 -4.19 6.62
N GLU A 206 33.24 -2.87 6.77
CA GLU A 206 32.19 -2.08 6.10
C GLU A 206 32.32 -2.19 4.58
N ARG A 207 33.54 -2.05 4.05
CA ARG A 207 33.81 -2.24 2.63
C ARG A 207 33.43 -3.66 2.16
N ILE A 208 33.83 -4.69 2.90
CA ILE A 208 33.51 -6.09 2.58
C ILE A 208 31.99 -6.33 2.58
N ALA A 209 31.27 -5.87 3.59
CA ALA A 209 29.83 -6.03 3.69
C ALA A 209 29.11 -5.33 2.53
N LYS A 210 29.53 -4.10 2.20
CA LYS A 210 29.04 -3.33 1.06
C LYS A 210 29.34 -4.03 -0.28
N GLU A 211 30.56 -4.48 -0.49
CA GLU A 211 30.95 -5.19 -1.73
C GLU A 211 30.13 -6.47 -1.92
N ARG A 212 29.86 -7.23 -0.86
CA ARG A 212 29.00 -8.43 -0.95
C ARG A 212 27.59 -8.11 -1.46
N ALA A 213 26.97 -7.06 -0.92
CA ALA A 213 25.65 -6.62 -1.36
C ALA A 213 25.68 -6.10 -2.81
N MET A 214 26.63 -5.20 -3.11
CA MET A 214 26.74 -4.55 -4.41
C MET A 214 27.11 -5.51 -5.54
N ASN A 215 27.99 -6.48 -5.29
CA ASN A 215 28.34 -7.49 -6.28
C ASN A 215 27.10 -8.29 -6.70
N LEU A 216 26.25 -8.66 -5.74
CA LEU A 216 25.02 -9.38 -6.05
C LEU A 216 24.01 -8.51 -6.79
N ILE A 217 23.83 -7.25 -6.38
CA ILE A 217 22.97 -6.29 -7.12
C ILE A 217 23.46 -6.13 -8.55
N SER A 218 24.77 -5.96 -8.75
CA SER A 218 25.38 -5.84 -10.07
C SER A 218 25.12 -7.09 -10.92
N LEU A 219 25.22 -8.29 -10.34
CA LEU A 219 24.96 -9.53 -11.06
C LEU A 219 23.47 -9.70 -11.41
N ILE A 220 22.56 -9.40 -10.48
CA ILE A 220 21.12 -9.42 -10.74
C ILE A 220 20.77 -8.42 -11.85
N THR A 221 21.32 -7.20 -11.79
CA THR A 221 21.03 -6.14 -12.76
C THR A 221 21.61 -6.45 -14.13
N SER A 222 22.90 -6.83 -14.21
CA SER A 222 23.56 -7.11 -15.51
C SER A 222 22.97 -8.33 -16.23
N ARG A 223 22.63 -9.39 -15.50
CA ARG A 223 22.11 -10.63 -16.11
C ARG A 223 20.61 -10.60 -16.34
N SER A 224 19.84 -9.80 -15.59
CA SER A 224 18.44 -9.54 -15.94
C SER A 224 18.31 -8.68 -17.19
N LEU A 225 19.22 -7.72 -17.41
CA LEU A 225 19.30 -6.94 -18.65
C LEU A 225 19.56 -7.83 -19.88
N ALA A 226 20.35 -8.90 -19.75
CA ALA A 226 20.56 -9.88 -20.82
C ALA A 226 19.29 -10.67 -21.19
N CYS A 227 18.30 -10.77 -20.29
CA CYS A 227 16.97 -11.33 -20.59
C CYS A 227 15.95 -10.26 -21.02
N LEU A 228 16.28 -8.97 -20.91
CA LEU A 228 15.39 -7.82 -21.10
C LEU A 228 15.77 -6.92 -22.30
N GLU A 229 16.63 -7.36 -23.22
CA GLU A 229 16.89 -6.67 -24.51
C GLU A 229 15.64 -6.54 -25.43
N LYS A 230 14.44 -6.77 -24.90
CA LYS A 230 13.19 -6.20 -25.43
C LYS A 230 12.43 -5.47 -24.31
N HIS A 231 12.70 -4.16 -24.24
CA HIS A 231 11.84 -3.10 -23.68
C HIS A 231 12.00 -2.71 -22.18
N HIS A 232 12.63 -1.53 -22.03
CA HIS A 232 12.49 -0.49 -20.98
C HIS A 232 13.46 -0.47 -19.78
N TYR A 233 14.32 0.56 -19.81
CA TYR A 233 15.16 1.16 -18.75
C TYR A 233 14.32 1.53 -17.51
N ALA A 234 14.73 1.20 -16.26
CA ALA A 234 15.80 1.69 -15.38
C ALA A 234 15.41 2.95 -14.56
N GLU A 235 15.00 2.75 -13.29
CA GLU A 235 14.91 3.83 -12.28
C GLU A 235 15.36 3.38 -10.88
N SER A 236 16.23 4.21 -10.28
CA SER A 236 16.60 4.37 -8.87
C SER A 236 17.33 3.23 -8.12
N LEU A 237 18.65 3.36 -8.01
CA LEU A 237 19.47 2.72 -6.97
C LEU A 237 19.68 3.72 -5.82
N THR A 238 18.98 3.58 -4.70
CA THR A 238 19.25 4.33 -3.47
C THR A 238 19.48 3.35 -2.30
N GLY A 239 20.52 3.60 -1.50
CA GLY A 239 20.86 2.81 -0.31
C GLY A 239 21.48 3.70 0.77
N THR A 240 21.20 3.41 2.04
CA THR A 240 21.70 4.13 3.23
C THR A 240 22.33 3.16 4.24
N PRO A 241 23.36 3.59 5.01
CA PRO A 241 23.94 2.80 6.08
C PRO A 241 22.98 2.70 7.29
N LEU A 242 22.85 1.51 7.87
CA LEU A 242 22.14 1.28 9.14
C LEU A 242 23.17 1.22 10.26
N GLU A 243 23.24 2.24 11.10
CA GLU A 243 24.06 2.24 12.31
C GLU A 243 23.40 1.39 13.40
N ALA A 244 24.13 0.40 13.93
CA ALA A 244 23.70 -0.41 15.06
C ALA A 244 24.22 0.18 16.39
N LYS A 245 23.31 0.43 17.34
CA LYS A 245 23.62 0.75 18.76
C LYS A 245 24.33 -0.42 19.45
#